data_AF-A0A2V7J6U7-F1
#
_entry.id   AF-A0A2V7J6U7-F1
#
_cell.length_a   1.000
_cell.length_b   1.000
_cell.length_c   1.000
_cell.angle_alpha   90.00
_cell.angle_beta   90.00
_cell.angle_gamma   90.00
#
_symmetry.space_group_name_H-M   'P 1'
#
loop_
_entity.id
_entity.type
_entity.pdbx_description
1 polymer ?
#
loop_
_entity_poly.entity_id
_entity_poly.type
_entity_poly.pdbx_seq_one_letter_code
_entity_poly.pdbx_strand_id
1 'polypeptide(L)'
;ATSLDEARQAIRREPPPDCVVVTGGLHETRAAQLLTLAREREISTLGLVEQTEPDAKGLARRLGLTGYLEKPADPAEVTATVRRLIERRKLQQRTGILGESPAIQEVLVKIEQMAPVSSTVLIEGQSGTGKELVARAIHDLSPRRGKPFIAVNCAALPETLLESELFGHEKGAFTGAAERRLGRFELADEGTIFLDEVGECPLAT
;
A
#
# COMPACT_ATOMS: atom_id res chain seq x y z
N ALA A 1 9.46 -4.80 -28.72
CA ALA A 1 10.29 -5.99 -28.93
C ALA A 1 9.50 -6.93 -29.83
N THR A 2 10.04 -7.31 -30.98
CA THR A 2 9.42 -8.26 -31.91
C THR A 2 9.84 -9.70 -31.60
N SER A 3 10.84 -9.89 -30.73
CA SER A 3 11.28 -11.20 -30.24
C SER A 3 11.31 -11.27 -28.70
N LEU A 4 11.21 -12.49 -28.18
CA LEU A 4 11.33 -12.77 -26.73
C LEU A 4 12.72 -12.45 -26.17
N ASP A 5 13.76 -12.53 -27.00
CA ASP A 5 15.13 -12.18 -26.59
C ASP A 5 15.33 -10.67 -26.46
N GLU A 6 14.74 -9.88 -27.37
CA GLU A 6 14.68 -8.42 -27.21
C GLU A 6 13.90 -8.02 -25.95
N ALA A 7 12.80 -8.71 -25.65
CA ALA A 7 12.01 -8.46 -24.45
C ALA A 7 12.83 -8.75 -23.18
N ARG A 8 13.59 -9.84 -23.15
CA ARG A 8 14.51 -10.15 -22.04
C ARG A 8 15.61 -9.10 -21.89
N GLN A 9 16.19 -8.66 -23.00
CA GLN A 9 17.22 -7.63 -22.97
C GLN A 9 16.64 -6.31 -22.46
N ALA A 10 15.43 -5.94 -22.90
CA ALA A 10 14.74 -4.75 -22.42
C ALA A 10 14.45 -4.82 -20.91
N ILE A 11 13.98 -5.96 -20.39
CA ILE A 11 13.75 -6.15 -18.95
C ILE A 11 15.06 -5.98 -18.16
N ARG A 12 16.22 -6.36 -18.72
CA ARG A 12 17.54 -6.23 -18.08
C ARG A 12 18.17 -4.84 -18.19
N ARG A 13 17.62 -3.92 -18.99
CA ARG A 13 18.14 -2.55 -19.12
C ARG A 13 17.91 -1.75 -17.83
N GLU A 14 18.62 -0.62 -17.73
CA GLU A 14 18.43 0.39 -16.71
C GLU A 14 18.12 1.75 -17.38
N PRO A 15 16.98 2.39 -17.07
CA PRO A 15 15.90 1.86 -16.23
C PRO A 15 15.17 0.66 -16.89
N PRO A 16 14.65 -0.30 -16.10
CA PRO A 16 13.78 -1.35 -16.62
C PRO A 16 12.44 -0.75 -17.08
N PRO A 17 11.66 -1.48 -17.91
CA PRO A 17 10.30 -1.08 -18.23
C PRO A 17 9.39 -1.18 -17.00
N ASP A 18 8.44 -0.25 -16.86
CA ASP A 18 7.43 -0.29 -15.77
C ASP A 18 6.40 -1.41 -15.95
N CYS A 19 6.16 -1.83 -17.20
CA CYS A 19 5.23 -2.91 -17.51
C CYS A 19 5.65 -3.71 -18.76
N VAL A 20 5.40 -5.03 -18.73
CA VAL A 20 5.56 -5.94 -19.85
C VAL A 20 4.19 -6.46 -20.28
N VAL A 21 3.84 -6.27 -21.55
CA VAL A 21 2.63 -6.81 -22.15
C VAL A 21 2.99 -8.05 -22.98
N VAL A 22 2.40 -9.19 -22.65
CA VAL A 22 2.59 -10.46 -23.37
C VAL A 22 1.36 -10.73 -24.22
N THR A 23 1.52 -10.61 -25.53
CA THR A 23 0.40 -10.67 -26.47
C THR A 23 0.12 -12.07 -27.00
N GLY A 24 0.87 -13.11 -26.62
CA GLY A 24 0.67 -14.47 -27.11
C GLY A 24 1.70 -15.45 -26.54
N GLY A 25 1.52 -16.74 -26.81
CA GLY A 25 2.45 -17.78 -26.38
C GLY A 25 2.52 -17.96 -24.86
N LEU A 26 1.45 -17.63 -24.11
CA LEU A 26 1.44 -17.71 -22.64
C LEU A 26 1.68 -19.13 -22.10
N HIS A 27 1.35 -20.16 -22.88
CA HIS A 27 1.64 -21.56 -22.54
C HIS A 27 3.08 -21.98 -22.88
N GLU A 28 3.83 -21.17 -23.60
CA GLU A 28 5.21 -21.48 -23.98
C GLU A 28 6.17 -21.24 -22.82
N THR A 29 7.15 -22.14 -22.67
CA THR A 29 8.19 -22.05 -21.63
C THR A 29 8.93 -20.72 -21.65
N ARG A 30 9.11 -20.13 -22.84
CA ARG A 30 9.83 -18.86 -22.98
C ARG A 30 9.06 -17.68 -22.40
N ALA A 31 7.73 -17.66 -22.55
CA ALA A 31 6.88 -16.64 -21.93
C ALA A 31 6.91 -16.77 -20.40
N ALA A 32 6.83 -17.98 -19.86
CA ALA A 32 6.94 -18.22 -18.42
C ALA A 32 8.30 -17.73 -17.85
N GLN A 33 9.40 -17.96 -18.56
CA GLN A 33 10.73 -17.45 -18.19
C GLN A 33 10.79 -15.92 -18.22
N LEU A 34 10.16 -15.27 -19.21
CA LEU A 34 10.08 -13.81 -19.29
C LEU A 34 9.29 -13.23 -18.11
N LEU A 35 8.14 -13.82 -17.79
CA LEU A 35 7.29 -13.40 -16.68
C LEU A 35 7.97 -13.60 -15.33
N THR A 36 8.74 -14.69 -15.18
CA THR A 36 9.56 -14.93 -13.99
C THR A 36 10.60 -13.82 -13.82
N LEU A 37 11.33 -13.49 -14.89
CA LEU A 37 12.31 -12.40 -14.87
C LEU A 37 11.67 -11.04 -14.57
N ALA A 38 10.50 -10.75 -15.16
CA ALA A 38 9.76 -9.53 -14.89
C ALA A 38 9.36 -9.44 -13.41
N ARG A 39 8.88 -10.54 -12.82
CA ARG A 39 8.52 -10.61 -11.40
C ARG A 39 9.73 -10.38 -10.47
N GLU A 40 10.86 -11.00 -10.77
CA GLU A 40 12.12 -10.83 -10.02
C GLU A 40 12.62 -9.38 -10.04
N ARG A 41 12.45 -8.69 -11.17
CA ARG A 41 12.78 -7.27 -11.29
C ARG A 41 11.65 -6.34 -10.89
N GLU A 42 10.61 -6.85 -10.24
CA GLU A 42 9.52 -6.02 -9.75
C GLU A 42 8.82 -5.22 -10.88
N ILE A 43 8.50 -5.88 -12.00
CA ILE A 43 7.84 -5.26 -13.15
C ILE A 43 6.40 -5.75 -13.25
N SER A 44 5.45 -4.86 -13.50
CA SER A 44 4.04 -5.23 -13.72
C SER A 44 3.88 -5.99 -15.05
N THR A 45 3.09 -7.04 -15.09
CA THR A 45 2.87 -7.83 -16.31
C THR A 45 1.39 -7.92 -16.69
N LEU A 46 1.09 -7.68 -17.97
CA LEU A 46 -0.26 -7.85 -18.53
C LEU A 46 -0.23 -8.95 -19.60
N GLY A 47 -1.06 -9.99 -19.45
CA GLY A 47 -1.23 -11.01 -20.49
C GLY A 47 -2.46 -10.75 -21.34
N LEU A 48 -2.34 -10.87 -22.67
CA LEU A 48 -3.50 -10.97 -23.56
C LEU A 48 -3.81 -12.44 -23.82
N VAL A 49 -4.91 -12.91 -23.26
CA VAL A 49 -5.34 -14.30 -23.27
C VAL A 49 -6.30 -14.53 -24.44
N GLU A 50 -6.21 -15.68 -25.10
CA GLU A 50 -7.15 -16.05 -26.16
C GLU A 50 -8.55 -16.30 -25.57
N GLN A 51 -9.61 -15.87 -26.25
CA GLN A 51 -11.00 -16.16 -25.83
C GLN A 51 -11.31 -17.66 -25.72
N THR A 52 -10.55 -18.50 -26.43
CA THR A 52 -10.68 -19.96 -26.35
C THR A 52 -10.07 -20.55 -25.07
N GLU A 53 -9.36 -19.76 -24.26
CA GLU A 53 -8.79 -20.22 -22.99
C GLU A 53 -9.92 -20.46 -21.97
N PRO A 54 -10.16 -21.72 -21.54
CA PRO A 54 -11.30 -22.05 -20.69
C PRO A 54 -11.17 -21.48 -19.27
N ASP A 55 -9.95 -21.19 -18.81
CA ASP A 55 -9.69 -20.62 -17.48
C ASP A 55 -8.60 -19.54 -17.55
N ALA A 56 -8.93 -18.41 -18.15
CA ALA A 56 -8.03 -17.26 -18.25
C ALA A 56 -7.52 -16.78 -16.88
N LYS A 57 -8.37 -16.82 -15.85
CA LYS A 57 -8.03 -16.40 -14.48
C LYS A 57 -7.04 -17.38 -13.84
N GLY A 58 -7.26 -18.69 -13.96
CA GLY A 58 -6.35 -19.71 -13.47
C GLY A 58 -5.02 -19.69 -14.19
N LEU A 59 -5.02 -19.49 -15.52
CA LEU A 59 -3.80 -19.29 -16.30
C LEU A 59 -3.02 -18.08 -15.81
N ALA A 60 -3.68 -16.92 -15.65
CA ALA A 60 -3.05 -15.69 -15.17
C ALA A 60 -2.43 -15.88 -13.78
N ARG A 61 -3.16 -16.52 -12.86
CA ARG A 61 -2.66 -16.83 -11.51
C ARG A 61 -1.44 -17.76 -11.55
N ARG A 62 -1.48 -18.82 -12.36
CA ARG A 62 -0.39 -19.79 -12.50
C ARG A 62 0.88 -19.15 -13.07
N LEU A 63 0.72 -18.23 -14.02
CA LEU A 63 1.83 -17.50 -14.63
C LEU A 63 2.31 -16.31 -13.80
N GLY A 64 1.61 -15.97 -12.70
CA GLY A 64 1.94 -14.82 -11.87
C GLY A 64 1.71 -13.48 -12.56
N LEU A 65 0.74 -13.40 -13.47
CA LEU A 65 0.40 -12.16 -14.16
C LEU A 65 -0.24 -11.16 -13.18
N THR A 66 0.24 -9.92 -13.22
CA THR A 66 -0.33 -8.78 -12.48
C THR A 66 -1.75 -8.41 -12.97
N GLY A 67 -2.06 -8.72 -14.23
CA GLY A 67 -3.39 -8.60 -14.83
C GLY A 67 -3.48 -9.34 -16.17
N TYR A 68 -4.71 -9.52 -16.68
CA TYR A 68 -4.96 -10.08 -18.00
C TYR A 68 -6.13 -9.38 -18.71
N LEU A 69 -6.18 -9.49 -20.03
CA LEU A 69 -7.31 -9.12 -20.88
C LEU A 69 -7.56 -10.24 -21.89
N GLU A 70 -8.81 -10.45 -22.29
CA GLU A 70 -9.16 -11.40 -23.33
C GLU A 70 -9.09 -10.76 -24.71
N LYS A 71 -8.66 -11.51 -25.72
CA LYS A 71 -8.61 -11.05 -27.10
C LYS A 71 -9.94 -11.25 -27.82
N PRO A 72 -10.33 -10.36 -28.75
CA PRO A 72 -9.62 -9.15 -29.14
C PRO A 72 -9.78 -8.04 -28.09
N ALA A 73 -8.66 -7.49 -27.62
CA ALA A 73 -8.65 -6.39 -26.67
C ALA A 73 -8.51 -5.06 -27.41
N ASP A 74 -9.29 -4.06 -27.04
CA ASP A 74 -9.17 -2.70 -27.57
C ASP A 74 -7.82 -2.10 -27.12
N PRO A 75 -6.98 -1.55 -28.03
CA PRO A 75 -5.78 -0.82 -27.66
C PRO A 75 -5.98 0.24 -26.56
N ALA A 76 -7.14 0.89 -26.51
CA ALA A 76 -7.48 1.84 -25.46
C ALA A 76 -7.62 1.16 -24.09
N GLU A 77 -8.26 0.00 -24.05
CA GLU A 77 -8.42 -0.81 -22.83
C GLU A 77 -7.08 -1.38 -22.34
N VAL A 78 -6.24 -1.86 -23.26
CA VAL A 78 -4.88 -2.31 -22.96
C VAL A 78 -4.08 -1.18 -22.31
N THR A 79 -4.11 0.02 -22.91
CA THR A 79 -3.38 1.18 -22.41
C THR A 79 -3.88 1.62 -21.03
N ALA A 80 -5.20 1.68 -20.84
CA ALA A 80 -5.80 2.00 -19.55
C ALA A 80 -5.40 0.99 -18.46
N THR A 81 -5.42 -0.29 -18.81
CA THR A 81 -5.03 -1.38 -17.89
C THR A 81 -3.56 -1.29 -17.53
N VAL A 82 -2.66 -1.11 -18.50
CA VAL A 82 -1.22 -0.94 -18.26
C VAL A 82 -0.96 0.23 -17.31
N ARG A 83 -1.57 1.39 -17.57
CA ARG A 83 -1.42 2.57 -16.69
C ARG A 83 -1.87 2.25 -15.27
N ARG A 84 -3.03 1.60 -15.11
CA ARG A 84 -3.54 1.20 -13.80
C ARG A 84 -2.58 0.25 -13.07
N LEU A 85 -1.99 -0.73 -13.76
CA LEU A 85 -1.05 -1.69 -13.15
C LEU A 85 0.27 -1.04 -12.73
N ILE A 86 0.75 -0.04 -13.48
CA ILE A 86 1.95 0.73 -13.13
C ILE A 86 1.70 1.60 -11.90
N GLU A 87 0.62 2.39 -11.91
CA GLU A 87 0.30 3.29 -10.79
C GLU A 87 0.01 2.50 -9.51
N ARG A 88 -0.73 1.37 -9.62
CA ARG A 88 -0.94 0.46 -8.50
C ARG A 88 0.38 0.01 -7.88
N ARG A 89 1.34 -0.42 -8.72
CA ARG A 89 2.62 -0.91 -8.22
C ARG A 89 3.42 0.18 -7.52
N LYS A 90 3.52 1.37 -8.10
CA LYS A 90 4.17 2.52 -7.46
C LYS A 90 3.55 2.83 -6.11
N LEU A 91 2.23 2.76 -6.02
CA LEU A 91 1.51 3.01 -4.77
C LEU A 91 1.78 1.92 -3.73
N GLN A 92 1.80 0.64 -4.12
CA GLN A 92 2.17 -0.46 -3.22
C GLN A 92 3.61 -0.32 -2.70
N GLN A 93 4.55 0.07 -3.56
CA GLN A 93 5.94 0.33 -3.15
C GLN A 93 6.06 1.52 -2.18
N ARG A 94 5.24 2.56 -2.35
CA ARG A 94 5.21 3.72 -1.46
C ARG A 94 4.53 3.46 -0.13
N THR A 95 3.49 2.63 -0.10
CA THR A 95 2.66 2.38 1.09
C THR A 95 3.05 1.12 1.85
N GLY A 96 3.76 0.19 1.23
CA GLY A 96 4.03 -1.14 1.79
C GLY A 96 2.81 -2.06 1.85
N ILE A 97 1.64 -1.62 1.38
CA ILE A 97 0.40 -2.40 1.40
C ILE A 97 0.39 -3.34 0.20
N LEU A 98 0.43 -4.65 0.46
CA LEU A 98 0.40 -5.68 -0.56
C LEU A 98 -1.02 -6.22 -0.77
N GLY A 99 -1.32 -6.63 -2.00
CA GLY A 99 -2.58 -7.31 -2.33
C GLY A 99 -3.20 -6.85 -3.64
N GLU A 100 -3.94 -7.75 -4.27
CA GLU A 100 -4.56 -7.51 -5.59
C GLU A 100 -6.09 -7.52 -5.55
N SER A 101 -6.69 -7.78 -4.38
CA SER A 101 -8.14 -7.85 -4.23
C SER A 101 -8.79 -6.48 -4.52
N PRO A 102 -10.04 -6.46 -5.02
CA PRO A 102 -10.77 -5.21 -5.22
C PRO A 102 -10.86 -4.35 -3.95
N ALA A 103 -10.99 -4.98 -2.78
CA ALA A 103 -11.03 -4.28 -1.49
C ALA A 103 -9.71 -3.57 -1.16
N ILE A 104 -8.56 -4.19 -1.40
CA ILE A 104 -7.25 -3.54 -1.20
C ILE A 104 -7.06 -2.40 -2.18
N GLN A 105 -7.53 -2.55 -3.42
CA GLN A 105 -7.48 -1.48 -4.41
C GLN A 105 -8.31 -0.27 -3.97
N GLU A 106 -9.50 -0.50 -3.41
CA GLU A 106 -10.33 0.58 -2.86
C GLU A 106 -9.64 1.28 -1.68
N VAL A 107 -9.01 0.54 -0.77
CA VAL A 107 -8.25 1.10 0.36
C VAL A 107 -7.11 1.98 -0.15
N LEU A 108 -6.33 1.51 -1.12
CA LEU A 108 -5.24 2.28 -1.72
C LEU A 108 -5.71 3.60 -2.35
N VAL A 109 -6.84 3.58 -3.07
CA VAL A 109 -7.45 4.80 -3.63
C VAL A 109 -7.89 5.76 -2.53
N LYS A 110 -8.53 5.27 -1.47
CA LYS A 110 -8.94 6.10 -0.32
C LYS A 110 -7.74 6.72 0.38
N ILE A 111 -6.65 5.98 0.54
CA ILE A 111 -5.40 6.50 1.11
C ILE A 111 -4.90 7.70 0.30
N GLU A 112 -4.82 7.58 -1.03
CA GLU A 112 -4.37 8.69 -1.89
C GLU A 112 -5.28 9.91 -1.80
N GLN A 113 -6.60 9.69 -1.68
CA GLN A 113 -7.57 10.75 -1.55
C GLN A 113 -7.49 11.47 -0.19
N MET A 114 -7.22 10.73 0.90
CA MET A 114 -7.20 11.28 2.25
C MET A 114 -5.84 11.90 2.63
N ALA A 115 -4.74 11.38 2.09
CA ALA A 115 -3.38 11.86 2.37
C ALA A 115 -3.17 13.39 2.24
N PRO A 116 -3.69 14.09 1.22
CA PRO A 116 -3.53 15.55 1.12
C PRO A 116 -4.47 16.36 2.02
N VAL A 117 -5.44 15.72 2.67
CA VAL A 117 -6.47 16.40 3.47
C VAL A 117 -6.04 16.49 4.93
N SER A 118 -6.32 17.63 5.58
CA SER A 118 -5.97 17.86 6.99
C SER A 118 -7.02 17.32 7.98
N SER A 119 -8.05 16.62 7.50
CA SER A 119 -9.14 16.08 8.32
C SER A 119 -8.72 14.82 9.06
N THR A 120 -9.36 14.55 10.20
CA THR A 120 -9.20 13.29 10.93
C THR A 120 -9.72 12.11 10.11
N VAL A 121 -8.95 11.02 10.06
CA VAL A 121 -9.32 9.77 9.37
C VAL A 121 -9.59 8.69 10.42
N LEU A 122 -10.76 8.05 10.33
CA LEU A 122 -11.08 6.84 11.10
C LEU A 122 -10.76 5.61 10.25
N ILE A 123 -9.95 4.69 10.80
CA ILE A 123 -9.57 3.44 10.13
C ILE A 123 -10.21 2.29 10.90
N GLU A 124 -11.15 1.61 10.25
CA GLU A 124 -11.86 0.47 10.83
C GLU A 124 -11.32 -0.84 10.27
N GLY A 125 -11.32 -1.87 11.11
CA GLY A 125 -10.85 -3.20 10.73
C GLY A 125 -10.57 -4.06 11.96
N GLN A 126 -10.69 -5.38 11.77
CA GLN A 126 -10.37 -6.35 12.81
C GLN A 126 -8.89 -6.23 13.25
N SER A 127 -8.56 -6.84 14.40
CA SER A 127 -7.18 -6.91 14.84
C SER A 127 -6.32 -7.65 13.80
N GLY A 128 -5.11 -7.16 13.53
CA GLY A 128 -4.20 -7.76 12.57
C GLY A 128 -4.47 -7.48 11.08
N THR A 129 -5.46 -6.64 10.72
CA THR A 129 -5.74 -6.31 9.30
C THR A 129 -4.83 -5.23 8.69
N GLY A 130 -3.80 -4.78 9.42
CA GLY A 130 -2.84 -3.80 8.91
C GLY A 130 -3.29 -2.34 8.99
N LYS A 131 -4.14 -1.97 9.97
CA LYS A 131 -4.59 -0.57 10.18
C LYS A 131 -3.43 0.41 10.34
N GLU A 132 -2.36 0.02 11.03
CA GLU A 132 -1.16 0.86 11.17
C GLU A 132 -0.49 1.11 9.80
N LEU A 133 -0.44 0.12 8.90
CA LEU A 133 0.10 0.31 7.55
C LEU A 133 -0.72 1.34 6.77
N VAL A 134 -2.05 1.33 6.92
CA VAL A 134 -2.93 2.33 6.32
C VAL A 134 -2.65 3.72 6.89
N ALA A 135 -2.54 3.86 8.22
CA ALA A 135 -2.24 5.13 8.86
C ALA A 135 -0.88 5.71 8.43
N ARG A 136 0.14 4.85 8.37
CA ARG A 136 1.49 5.21 7.92
C ARG A 136 1.49 5.61 6.44
N ALA A 137 0.79 4.86 5.60
CA ALA A 137 0.64 5.18 4.19
C ALA A 137 0.00 6.56 3.98
N ILE A 138 -1.05 6.91 4.73
CA ILE A 138 -1.65 8.24 4.70
C ILE A 138 -0.62 9.31 5.06
N HIS A 139 0.15 9.09 6.13
CA HIS A 139 1.21 10.03 6.55
C HIS A 139 2.29 10.21 5.48
N ASP A 140 2.84 9.12 4.94
CA ASP A 140 3.93 9.12 3.95
C ASP A 140 3.54 9.77 2.62
N LEU A 141 2.23 9.74 2.29
CA LEU A 141 1.66 10.36 1.11
C LEU A 141 1.18 11.79 1.34
N SER A 142 1.13 12.24 2.60
CA SER A 142 0.66 13.57 2.98
C SER A 142 1.74 14.65 2.79
N PRO A 143 1.36 15.95 2.84
CA PRO A 143 2.30 17.06 2.99
C PRO A 143 3.18 16.96 4.25
N ARG A 144 2.79 16.12 5.23
CA ARG A 144 3.49 15.92 6.51
C ARG A 144 4.49 14.76 6.50
N ARG A 145 4.76 14.09 5.36
CA ARG A 145 5.68 12.93 5.24
C ARG A 145 7.11 13.10 5.80
N GLY A 146 7.54 14.34 6.05
CA GLY A 146 8.84 14.64 6.65
C GLY A 146 8.76 15.08 8.12
N LYS A 147 7.58 14.97 8.72
CA LYS A 147 7.27 15.37 10.11
C LYS A 147 7.07 14.11 10.96
N PRO A 148 7.00 14.23 12.30
CA PRO A 148 6.84 13.07 13.15
C PRO A 148 5.55 12.28 12.85
N PHE A 149 5.67 10.95 12.84
CA PHE A 149 4.53 10.03 12.92
C PHE A 149 4.57 9.34 14.29
N ILE A 150 3.64 9.69 15.16
CA ILE A 150 3.55 9.18 16.54
C ILE A 150 2.40 8.18 16.63
N ALA A 151 2.72 6.89 16.70
CA ALA A 151 1.73 5.85 16.96
C ALA A 151 1.57 5.62 18.47
N VAL A 152 0.33 5.56 18.93
CA VAL A 152 -0.04 5.28 20.33
C VAL A 152 -1.07 4.17 20.31
N ASN A 153 -0.76 3.04 20.95
CA ASN A 153 -1.75 2.00 21.21
C ASN A 153 -2.42 2.31 22.54
N CYS A 154 -3.69 2.70 22.51
CA CYS A 154 -4.43 3.11 23.70
C CYS A 154 -4.71 1.94 24.65
N ALA A 155 -4.88 0.72 24.14
CA ALA A 155 -5.11 -0.47 24.96
C ALA A 155 -3.85 -0.98 25.67
N ALA A 156 -2.66 -0.62 25.18
CA ALA A 156 -1.39 -1.02 25.78
C ALA A 156 -0.99 -0.16 27.00
N LEU A 157 -1.67 0.97 27.22
CA LEU A 157 -1.38 1.89 28.31
C LEU A 157 -2.37 1.70 29.47
N PRO A 158 -1.91 1.70 30.73
CA PRO A 158 -2.81 1.78 31.87
C PRO A 158 -3.66 3.05 31.80
N GLU A 159 -4.95 2.95 32.09
CA GLU A 159 -5.90 4.08 32.08
C GLU A 159 -5.39 5.29 32.88
N THR A 160 -4.78 5.03 34.05
CA THR A 160 -4.21 6.07 34.93
C THR A 160 -3.03 6.83 34.32
N LEU A 161 -2.36 6.27 33.30
CA LEU A 161 -1.20 6.88 32.64
C LEU A 161 -1.53 7.42 31.26
N LEU A 162 -2.65 7.00 30.66
CA LEU A 162 -3.03 7.35 29.29
C LEU A 162 -3.05 8.86 29.07
N GLU A 163 -3.73 9.61 29.96
CA GLU A 163 -3.80 11.07 29.89
C GLU A 163 -2.41 11.71 30.01
N SER A 164 -1.59 11.25 30.96
CA SER A 164 -0.25 11.78 31.20
C SER A 164 0.73 11.48 30.05
N GLU A 165 0.55 10.38 29.32
CA GLU A 165 1.35 10.06 28.13
C GLU A 165 0.88 10.87 26.92
N LEU A 166 -0.44 11.00 26.72
CA LEU A 166 -1.00 11.73 25.57
C LEU A 166 -0.74 13.24 25.66
N PHE A 167 -1.03 13.85 26.81
CA PHE A 167 -0.97 15.30 27.01
C PHE A 167 0.30 15.76 27.72
N GLY A 168 1.04 14.85 28.34
CA GLY A 168 2.19 15.20 29.15
C GLY A 168 1.78 15.65 30.54
N HIS A 169 2.77 16.05 31.33
CA HIS A 169 2.53 16.63 32.66
C HIS A 169 3.65 17.57 33.07
N GLU A 170 3.29 18.53 33.91
CA GLU A 170 4.25 19.39 34.59
C GLU A 170 4.77 18.74 35.88
N LYS A 171 5.92 19.23 36.35
CA LYS A 171 6.48 18.81 37.64
C LYS A 171 5.46 19.06 38.76
N GLY A 172 5.15 18.03 39.54
CA GLY A 172 4.21 18.11 40.65
C GLY A 172 2.72 17.94 40.27
N ALA A 173 2.39 17.58 39.03
CA ALA A 173 1.01 17.34 38.61
C ALA A 173 0.32 16.18 39.37
N PHE A 174 1.08 15.19 39.83
CA PHE A 174 0.62 14.08 40.69
C PHE A 174 1.75 13.59 41.61
N THR A 175 1.42 12.78 42.61
CA THR A 175 2.40 12.14 43.49
C THR A 175 3.33 11.23 42.70
N GLY A 176 4.58 11.65 42.50
CA GLY A 176 5.58 10.96 41.68
C GLY A 176 6.04 11.73 40.44
N ALA A 177 5.40 12.84 40.07
CA ALA A 177 5.78 13.70 38.95
C ALA A 177 7.03 14.55 39.28
N ALA A 178 8.21 13.92 39.27
CA ALA A 178 9.47 14.56 39.65
C ALA A 178 9.96 15.60 38.63
N GLU A 179 9.63 15.42 37.36
CA GLU A 179 10.07 16.24 36.23
C GLU A 179 8.92 16.50 35.25
N ARG A 180 9.07 17.53 34.41
CA ARG A 180 8.14 17.81 33.30
C ARG A 180 8.34 16.76 32.20
N ARG A 181 7.24 16.29 31.60
CA ARG A 181 7.28 15.37 30.45
C ARG A 181 6.34 15.83 29.35
N LEU A 182 6.84 15.89 28.13
CA LEU A 182 6.05 16.24 26.93
C LEU A 182 5.10 15.10 26.57
N GLY A 183 3.89 15.45 26.14
CA GLY A 183 2.88 14.50 25.70
C GLY A 183 3.09 14.03 24.26
N ARG A 184 2.44 12.92 23.89
CA ARG A 184 2.43 12.43 22.49
C ARG A 184 1.84 13.43 21.51
N PHE A 185 0.85 14.23 21.92
CA PHE A 185 0.32 15.29 21.06
C PHE A 185 1.37 16.37 20.74
N GLU A 186 2.15 16.79 21.74
CA GLU A 186 3.22 17.77 21.56
C GLU A 186 4.37 17.20 20.73
N LEU A 187 4.72 15.92 20.93
CA LEU A 187 5.71 15.22 20.10
C LEU A 187 5.25 15.02 18.65
N ALA A 188 3.95 15.03 18.39
CA ALA A 188 3.36 14.89 17.06
C ALA A 188 3.10 16.24 16.38
N ASP A 189 3.57 17.35 16.97
CA ASP A 189 3.33 18.69 16.43
C ASP A 189 3.81 18.82 14.98
N GLU A 190 3.01 19.51 14.17
CA GLU A 190 3.11 19.60 12.70
C GLU A 190 3.10 18.25 11.93
N GLY A 191 2.99 17.13 12.64
CA GLY A 191 3.05 15.77 12.12
C GLY A 191 1.71 15.04 12.14
N THR A 192 1.75 13.74 12.45
CA THR A 192 0.58 12.88 12.52
C THR A 192 0.63 12.06 13.80
N ILE A 193 -0.47 12.05 14.54
CA ILE A 193 -0.70 11.11 15.64
C ILE A 193 -1.67 10.02 15.17
N PHE A 194 -1.31 8.76 15.40
CA PHE A 194 -2.16 7.60 15.14
C PHE A 194 -2.55 6.98 16.48
N LEU A 195 -3.84 6.96 16.77
CA LEU A 195 -4.41 6.37 17.97
C LEU A 195 -4.99 5.01 17.60
N ASP A 196 -4.25 3.94 17.88
CA ASP A 196 -4.74 2.58 17.70
C ASP A 196 -5.58 2.16 18.90
N GLU A 197 -6.64 1.39 18.62
CA GLU A 197 -7.62 0.96 19.61
C GLU A 197 -8.23 2.14 20.40
N VAL A 198 -8.52 3.25 19.71
CA VAL A 198 -9.10 4.47 20.31
C VAL A 198 -10.45 4.23 21.01
N GLY A 199 -11.15 3.14 20.70
CA GLY A 199 -12.37 2.73 21.41
C GLY A 199 -12.12 2.27 22.86
N GLU A 200 -10.89 1.90 23.20
CA GLU A 200 -10.46 1.55 24.55
C GLU A 200 -10.06 2.79 25.37
N CYS A 201 -10.09 3.99 24.77
CA CYS A 201 -9.93 5.22 25.54
C CYS A 201 -11.10 5.33 26.53
N PRO A 202 -10.82 5.65 27.81
CA PRO A 202 -11.86 5.91 28.79
C PRO A 202 -12.81 6.98 28.26
N LEU A 203 -14.11 6.71 28.35
CA LEU A 203 -15.11 7.75 28.25
C LEU A 203 -14.94 8.62 29.49
N ALA A 204 -14.08 9.63 29.41
CA ALA A 204 -13.94 10.61 30.47
C ALA A 204 -15.34 11.08 30.87
N THR A 205 -15.67 10.91 32.15
CA THR A 205 -16.93 11.35 32.75
C THR A 205 -16.83 12.82 33.13
#